data_AF-A0A972R5T7-F1
#
_entry.id   AF-A0A972R5T7-F1
#
_cell.length_a   1.000
_cell.length_b   1.000
_cell.length_c   1.000
_cell.angle_alpha   90.00
_cell.angle_beta   90.00
_cell.angle_gamma   90.00
#
_symmetry.space_group_name_H-M   'P 1'
#
loop_
_entity.id
_entity.type
_entity.pdbx_description
1 polymer ?
#
loop_
_entity_poly.entity_id
_entity_poly.type
_entity_poly.pdbx_seq_one_letter_code
_entity_poly.pdbx_strand_id
1 'polypeptide(L)' 'MSWQINTIINVANQLQRTGRTGGSTGEMIAAAFVLNQMEYLPGSYRDTVEAWDRLGEEWQGYVKEIKRNQMHLINAE' A
#
# COMPACT_ATOMS: atom_id res chain seq x y z
N MET A 1 -16.12 1.27 -6.24
CA MET A 1 -14.72 1.23 -5.78
C MET A 1 -14.07 0.02 -6.43
N SER A 2 -12.93 0.17 -7.10
CA SER A 2 -12.24 -0.95 -7.76
C SER A 2 -11.74 -1.96 -6.72
N TRP A 3 -11.69 -3.25 -7.07
CA TRP A 3 -11.28 -4.29 -6.12
C TRP A 3 -9.85 -4.06 -5.62
N GLN A 4 -8.96 -3.52 -6.46
CA GLN A 4 -7.58 -3.19 -6.12
C GLN A 4 -7.48 -2.16 -5.00
N ILE A 5 -8.30 -1.10 -5.08
CA ILE A 5 -8.35 -0.06 -4.03
C ILE A 5 -8.73 -0.67 -2.69
N ASN A 6 -9.78 -1.51 -2.68
CA ASN A 6 -10.23 -2.19 -1.48
C ASN A 6 -9.14 -3.12 -0.92
N THR A 7 -8.43 -3.84 -1.79
CA THR A 7 -7.30 -4.69 -1.39
C THR A 7 -6.19 -3.88 -0.74
N ILE A 8 -5.77 -2.76 -1.34
CA ILE A 8 -4.72 -1.89 -0.77
C ILE A 8 -5.13 -1.38 0.62
N ILE A 9 -6.37 -0.92 0.77
CA ILE A 9 -6.90 -0.44 2.06
C ILE A 9 -6.91 -1.57 3.10
N ASN A 10 -7.33 -2.78 2.73
CA ASN A 10 -7.34 -3.93 3.64
C ASN A 10 -5.93 -4.31 4.09
N VAL A 11 -4.98 -4.36 3.16
CA VAL A 11 -3.57 -4.66 3.47
C VAL A 11 -2.96 -3.56 4.34
N ALA A 12 -3.23 -2.28 4.07
CA ALA A 12 -2.77 -1.17 4.88
C ALA A 12 -3.28 -1.27 6.33
N ASN A 13 -4.58 -1.53 6.52
CA ASN A 13 -5.16 -1.74 7.84
C ASN A 13 -4.57 -2.97 8.57
N GLN A 14 -4.30 -4.07 7.86
CA GLN A 14 -3.66 -5.26 8.45
C GLN A 14 -2.23 -4.97 8.93
N LEU A 15 -1.45 -4.26 8.10
CA LEU A 15 -0.09 -3.84 8.43
C LEU A 15 -0.06 -2.94 9.66
N GLN A 16 -0.93 -1.91 9.74
CA GLN A 16 -1.00 -1.05 10.92
C GLN A 16 -1.38 -1.82 12.19
N ARG A 17 -2.36 -2.73 12.12
CA ARG A 17 -2.85 -3.45 13.31
C ARG A 17 -1.94 -4.55 13.81
N THR A 18 -1.22 -5.23 12.91
CA THR A 18 -0.52 -6.48 13.25
C THR A 18 0.95 -6.49 12.85
N GLY A 19 1.41 -5.49 12.10
CA GLY A 19 2.74 -5.44 11.48
C GLY A 19 2.94 -6.52 10.40
N ARG A 20 1.89 -7.25 10.01
CA ARG A 20 1.95 -8.38 9.08
C ARG A 20 0.74 -8.38 8.14
N THR A 21 0.90 -9.03 6.99
CA THR A 21 -0.17 -9.18 6.00
C THR A 21 0.06 -10.44 5.16
N GLY A 22 -1.02 -11.00 4.62
CA GLY A 22 -0.98 -12.05 3.60
C GLY A 22 -1.06 -11.52 2.17
N GLY A 23 -0.99 -10.20 1.98
CA GLY A 23 -1.05 -9.56 0.67
C GLY A 23 0.12 -9.92 -0.23
N SER A 24 -0.08 -9.80 -1.54
CA SER A 24 0.98 -9.99 -2.53
C SER A 24 2.03 -8.89 -2.44
N THR A 25 3.21 -9.11 -3.04
CA THR A 25 4.31 -8.13 -3.05
C THR A 25 3.85 -6.75 -3.55
N GLY A 26 3.04 -6.69 -4.61
CA GLY A 26 2.53 -5.42 -5.14
C GLY A 26 1.55 -4.74 -4.19
N GLU A 27 0.69 -5.51 -3.52
CA GLU A 27 -0.24 -4.98 -2.52
C GLU A 27 0.48 -4.43 -1.30
N MET A 28 1.50 -5.14 -0.82
CA MET A 28 2.36 -4.68 0.29
C MET A 28 3.06 -3.37 -0.06
N ILE A 29 3.65 -3.29 -1.26
CA ILE A 29 4.30 -2.07 -1.74
C ILE A 29 3.29 -0.92 -1.80
N ALA A 30 2.13 -1.12 -2.44
CA ALA A 30 1.09 -0.10 -2.54
C ALA A 30 0.61 0.37 -1.16
N ALA A 31 0.39 -0.55 -0.23
CA ALA A 31 0.00 -0.23 1.14
C ALA A 31 1.09 0.56 1.89
N ALA A 32 2.36 0.17 1.76
CA ALA A 32 3.49 0.90 2.34
C ALA A 32 3.55 2.35 1.83
N PHE A 33 3.33 2.57 0.53
CA PHE A 33 3.26 3.92 -0.05
C PHE A 33 2.04 4.72 0.40
N VAL A 34 0.88 4.08 0.56
CA VAL A 34 -0.32 4.74 1.11
C VAL A 34 -0.06 5.21 2.54
N LEU A 35 0.54 4.35 3.37
CA LEU A 35 0.85 4.62 4.77
C LEU A 35 2.06 5.56 4.98
N ASN A 36 2.87 5.80 3.93
CA ASN A 36 4.21 6.41 4.04
C ASN A 36 5.13 5.66 5.03
N GLN A 37 4.94 4.34 5.17
CA GLN A 37 5.70 3.50 6.09
C GLN A 37 6.52 2.50 5.27
N MET A 38 7.74 2.90 4.90
CA MET A 38 8.63 2.11 4.05
C MET A 38 9.22 0.89 4.77
N GLU A 39 9.11 0.84 6.10
CA GLU A 39 9.39 -0.34 6.91
C GLU A 39 8.53 -1.55 6.54
N TYR A 40 7.36 -1.33 5.91
CA TYR A 40 6.51 -2.40 5.40
C TYR A 40 6.83 -2.85 3.98
N LEU A 41 7.82 -2.25 3.33
CA LEU A 41 8.28 -2.76 2.04
C LEU A 41 8.82 -4.19 2.22
N PRO A 42 8.53 -5.10 1.27
CA PRO A 42 9.13 -6.42 1.27
C PRO A 42 10.66 -6.31 1.28
N GLY A 43 11.35 -7.13 2.08
CA GLY A 43 12.80 -6.98 2.31
C GLY A 43 13.70 -7.09 1.06
N SER A 44 13.16 -7.56 -0.07
CA SER A 44 13.82 -7.53 -1.38
C SER A 44 13.90 -6.12 -1.99
N TYR A 45 13.03 -5.20 -1.58
CA TYR A 45 12.97 -3.83 -2.05
C TYR A 45 13.57 -2.89 -1.00
N ARG A 46 14.84 -2.53 -1.21
CA ARG A 46 15.55 -1.54 -0.39
C ARG A 46 15.47 -0.13 -0.99
N ASP A 47 15.21 -0.05 -2.30
CA ASP A 47 15.03 1.21 -3.01
C ASP A 47 13.53 1.51 -3.17
N THR A 48 13.12 2.66 -2.63
CA THR A 48 11.73 3.12 -2.71
C THR A 48 11.32 3.47 -4.14
N VAL A 49 12.22 4.02 -4.96
CA VAL A 49 11.90 4.36 -6.35
C VAL A 49 11.68 3.08 -7.15
N GLU A 50 12.52 2.07 -6.96
CA GLU A 50 12.35 0.77 -7.62
C GLU A 50 11.02 0.11 -7.23
N ALA A 51 10.68 0.12 -5.94
CA ALA A 51 9.39 -0.40 -5.47
C ALA A 51 8.20 0.36 -6.07
N TRP A 52 8.30 1.69 -6.15
CA TRP A 52 7.27 2.54 -6.75
C TRP A 52 7.08 2.25 -8.23
N ASP A 53 8.17 2.15 -8.99
CA ASP A 53 8.13 1.89 -10.43
C ASP A 53 7.60 0.47 -10.73
N ARG A 54 7.90 -0.51 -9.87
CA ARG A 54 7.42 -1.90 -9.98
C ARG A 54 5.89 -2.02 -9.97
N LEU A 55 5.19 -1.12 -9.29
CA LEU A 55 3.72 -1.12 -9.22
C LEU A 55 3.07 -0.93 -10.60
N GLY A 56 3.73 -0.17 -11.50
CA GLY A 56 3.14 0.27 -12.75
C GLY A 56 2.08 1.37 -12.57
N GLU A 57 1.77 2.08 -13.65
CA GLU A 57 0.96 3.31 -13.63
C GLU A 57 -0.43 3.14 -13.01
N GLU A 58 -1.08 2.01 -13.25
CA GLU A 58 -2.43 1.73 -12.74
C GLU A 58 -2.45 1.67 -11.21
N TRP A 59 -1.56 0.88 -10.61
CA TRP A 59 -1.47 0.75 -9.15
C TRP A 59 -0.96 2.01 -8.49
N GLN A 60 -0.01 2.73 -9.12
CA GLN A 60 0.39 4.06 -8.68
C GLN A 60 -0.81 5.04 -8.67
N GLY A 61 -1.71 4.93 -9.66
CA GLY A 61 -2.97 5.66 -9.72
C GLY A 61 -3.87 5.36 -8.51
N TYR A 62 -4.05 4.07 -8.18
CA TYR A 62 -4.82 3.66 -6.99
C TYR A 62 -4.22 4.18 -5.68
N VAL A 63 -2.90 4.15 -5.52
CA VAL A 63 -2.23 4.72 -4.34
C VAL A 63 -2.52 6.22 -4.23
N LYS A 64 -2.39 6.98 -5.33
CA LYS A 64 -2.68 8.42 -5.35
C LYS A 64 -4.14 8.71 -5.01
N GLU A 65 -5.07 7.93 -5.54
CA GLU A 65 -6.50 8.06 -5.28
C GLU A 65 -6.82 7.82 -3.81
N ILE A 66 -6.26 6.76 -3.22
CA ILE A 66 -6.47 6.46 -1.79
C ILE A 66 -5.95 7.60 -0.93
N LYS A 67 -4.72 8.06 -1.19
CA LYS A 67 -4.10 9.15 -0.43
C LYS A 67 -4.87 10.46 -0.50
N ARG A 68 -5.54 10.74 -1.62
CA ARG A 68 -6.32 11.97 -1.82
C ARG A 68 -7.71 11.87 -1.19
N ASN A 69 -8.41 10.76 -1.41
CA ASN A 69 -9.85 10.70 -1.24
C ASN A 69 -10.31 9.67 -0.20
N GLN A 70 -9.47 8.69 0.17
CA GLN A 70 -9.91 7.50 0.91
C GLN A 70 -9.08 7.18 2.15
N MET A 71 -8.19 8.07 2.57
CA MET A 71 -7.43 7.92 3.82
C MET A 71 -8.32 7.75 5.05
N HIS A 72 -9.55 8.27 5.03
CA HIS A 72 -10.54 8.09 6.11
C HIS A 72 -10.98 6.63 6.31
N LEU A 73 -10.68 5.73 5.37
CA LEU A 73 -10.98 4.29 5.46
C LEU A 73 -9.81 3.49 6.06
N ILE A 74 -8.69 4.15 6.33
CA ILE A 74 -7.51 3.56 6.96
C ILE A 74 -7.52 4.00 8.42
N ASN A 75 -7.65 3.02 9.32
CA ASN A 75 -7.69 3.28 10.75
C ASN A 75 -6.27 3.52 11.26
N ALA A 76 -5.76 4.73 11.06
CA ALA A 76 -4.63 5.22 11.82
C ALA A 76 -5.09 5.34 13.28
N GLU A 77 -4.59 4.46 14.15
CA GLU A 77 -4.70 4.62 15.61
C GLU A 77 -4.05 5.93 16.07
#